data_AF-H3GLU6-F1
#
_entry.id   AF-H3GLU6-F1
#
_cell.length_a   1.000
_cell.length_b   1.000
_cell.length_c   1.000
_cell.angle_alpha   90.00
_cell.angle_beta   90.00
_cell.angle_gamma   90.00
#
_symmetry.space_group_name_H-M   'P 1'
#
loop_
_entity.id
_entity.type
_entity.pdbx_description
1 polymer ?
#
loop_
_entity_poly.entity_id
_entity_poly.type
_entity_poly.pdbx_seq_one_letter_code
_entity_poly.pdbx_strand_id
1 'polypeptide(L)'
;MGIFGSCSGLLLGWLLWSCIAHIAALGNDDPLSGFQIDYPQDGGLSTVPLRFKFTMLNNGSSVDALKARYGDMFICVELEGVSTNCSPVMGAKLRFQELAEGSYVARAYIWDAEMDERYRETNPLSFSIVNAADFGAHTDQLVERYRVDQEFPPDLNILQWAEQLKQESLPPQTKSTCPSGIANDSRSNDVFLVIGVKSAVVTNFARRQAIRETWASKAAQVKVLFLGCTPNLESIPSHRDRLRLEAAIELEKAVYGDLLTGELECEDSHSFLAEKVASFLGWVVAELPQTQFVMIADDDIYVRVNFIVKDLTTVMPHKRLYLGELANSLHPRPYAPVRIASDSYYTSKLSYPMEQFVPYAAGPHFVLSMDCVRFIARNRRHLASLNGQDDTSIALWLLTIQVHVQLTSALISYRFIPCEDNVLSIADLSPLAIRSIHANLLHNRTLCHGFDRLVWEWKPPGSFMDILDPVSSGAP
;
A
#
# COMPACT_ATOMS: atom_id res chain seq x y z
N MET A 1 -57.59 -61.65 -0.83
CA MET A 1 -56.30 -62.20 -1.32
C MET A 1 -55.96 -61.44 -2.59
N GLY A 2 -54.87 -60.71 -2.79
CA GLY A 2 -53.70 -60.33 -2.02
C GLY A 2 -52.69 -59.69 -2.99
N ILE A 3 -52.28 -58.45 -2.71
CA ILE A 3 -50.98 -57.75 -2.87
C ILE A 3 -50.21 -57.68 -4.22
N PHE A 4 -49.68 -56.45 -4.47
CA PHE A 4 -48.65 -55.93 -5.40
C PHE A 4 -49.07 -55.68 -6.86
N GLY A 5 -48.83 -54.55 -7.53
CA GLY A 5 -48.08 -53.32 -7.24
C GLY A 5 -47.64 -52.71 -8.59
N SER A 6 -47.95 -51.44 -8.88
CA SER A 6 -47.23 -50.65 -9.90
C SER A 6 -47.47 -49.17 -9.66
N CYS A 7 -46.42 -48.49 -9.22
CA CYS A 7 -46.31 -47.05 -9.12
C CYS A 7 -44.98 -46.70 -9.81
N SER A 8 -45.03 -46.31 -11.08
CA SER A 8 -43.86 -45.86 -11.82
C SER A 8 -44.31 -45.03 -13.02
N GLY A 9 -44.18 -43.70 -12.91
CA GLY A 9 -44.47 -42.79 -14.01
C GLY A 9 -44.24 -41.30 -13.74
N LEU A 10 -43.99 -40.86 -12.50
CA LEU A 10 -43.98 -39.43 -12.16
C LEU A 10 -42.62 -38.85 -11.71
N LEU A 11 -41.55 -39.66 -11.64
CA LEU A 11 -40.24 -39.20 -11.14
C LEU A 11 -39.27 -38.68 -12.21
N LEU A 12 -39.47 -38.96 -13.51
CA LEU A 12 -38.58 -38.43 -14.56
C LEU A 12 -38.92 -37.00 -15.00
N GLY A 13 -40.17 -36.54 -14.84
CA GLY A 13 -40.58 -35.19 -15.27
C GLY A 13 -40.05 -34.08 -14.37
N TRP A 14 -39.95 -34.32 -13.06
CA TRP A 14 -39.51 -33.32 -12.08
C TRP A 14 -37.98 -33.12 -12.07
N LEU A 15 -37.20 -34.16 -12.33
CA LEU A 15 -35.74 -34.05 -12.41
C LEU A 15 -35.30 -33.32 -13.69
N LEU A 16 -35.96 -33.56 -14.83
CA LEU A 16 -35.67 -32.81 -16.06
C LEU A 16 -36.11 -31.34 -15.98
N TRP A 17 -37.22 -31.02 -15.32
CA TRP A 17 -37.62 -29.62 -15.10
C TRP A 17 -36.75 -28.91 -14.06
N SER A 18 -36.26 -29.61 -13.04
CA SER A 18 -35.29 -29.05 -12.07
C SER A 18 -33.93 -28.78 -12.71
N CYS A 19 -33.43 -29.66 -13.59
CA CYS A 19 -32.21 -29.42 -14.34
C CYS A 19 -32.37 -28.31 -15.38
N ILE A 20 -33.50 -28.26 -16.10
CA ILE A 20 -33.73 -27.21 -17.12
C ILE A 20 -34.04 -25.86 -16.46
N ALA A 21 -34.67 -25.81 -15.28
CA ALA A 21 -34.88 -24.57 -14.54
C ALA A 21 -33.61 -24.04 -13.85
N HIS A 22 -32.66 -24.92 -13.48
CA HIS A 22 -31.31 -24.47 -13.08
C HIS A 22 -30.45 -24.01 -14.26
N ILE A 23 -30.56 -24.67 -15.42
CA ILE A 23 -29.83 -24.26 -16.63
C ILE A 23 -30.41 -22.98 -17.24
N ALA A 24 -31.72 -22.73 -17.13
CA ALA A 24 -32.38 -21.53 -17.66
C ALA A 24 -32.28 -20.28 -16.78
N ALA A 25 -31.87 -20.41 -15.51
CA ALA A 25 -31.58 -19.27 -14.62
C ALA A 25 -30.14 -18.74 -14.76
N LEU A 26 -29.27 -19.43 -15.51
CA LEU A 26 -27.84 -19.15 -15.62
C LEU A 26 -27.44 -18.30 -16.85
N GLY A 27 -28.40 -17.58 -17.44
CA GLY A 27 -28.19 -16.90 -18.72
C GLY A 27 -27.89 -15.40 -18.67
N ASN A 28 -28.10 -14.68 -17.56
CA ASN A 28 -28.01 -13.21 -17.58
C ASN A 28 -27.52 -12.51 -16.29
N ASP A 29 -27.34 -13.21 -15.17
CA ASP A 29 -26.91 -12.61 -13.88
C ASP A 29 -25.59 -13.22 -13.39
N ASP A 30 -24.62 -13.46 -14.27
CA ASP A 30 -23.25 -13.72 -13.82
C ASP A 30 -22.65 -12.39 -13.31
N PRO A 31 -22.27 -12.28 -12.02
CA PRO A 31 -21.73 -11.04 -11.47
C PRO A 31 -20.35 -10.68 -12.03
N LEU A 32 -19.68 -11.60 -12.75
CA LEU A 32 -18.42 -11.35 -13.42
C LEU A 32 -18.59 -11.09 -14.92
N SER A 33 -18.11 -9.94 -15.37
CA SER A 33 -17.96 -9.59 -16.79
C SER A 33 -16.64 -10.08 -17.39
N GLY A 34 -15.65 -10.44 -16.57
CA GLY A 34 -14.36 -10.92 -17.06
C GLY A 34 -13.46 -11.48 -15.96
N PHE A 35 -12.48 -12.28 -16.37
CA PHE A 35 -11.49 -12.91 -15.51
C PHE A 35 -10.17 -13.03 -16.26
N GLN A 36 -9.08 -12.54 -15.65
CA GLN A 36 -7.76 -12.53 -16.27
C GLN A 36 -6.64 -12.70 -15.24
N ILE A 37 -5.48 -13.19 -15.71
CA ILE A 37 -4.23 -13.20 -14.95
C ILE A 37 -3.53 -11.85 -15.16
N ASP A 38 -3.27 -11.12 -14.08
CA ASP A 38 -2.52 -9.86 -14.15
C ASP A 38 -1.02 -10.06 -13.90
N TYR A 39 -0.67 -11.15 -13.22
CA TYR A 39 0.73 -11.55 -13.04
C TYR A 39 0.86 -13.06 -12.85
N PRO A 40 1.86 -13.70 -13.48
CA PRO A 40 2.90 -13.13 -14.35
C PRO A 40 2.33 -12.46 -15.61
N GLN A 41 3.12 -11.60 -16.25
CA GLN A 41 2.73 -10.98 -17.53
C GLN A 41 3.06 -11.92 -18.70
N ASP A 42 2.32 -11.80 -19.80
CA ASP A 42 2.55 -12.62 -20.99
C ASP A 42 3.91 -12.31 -21.61
N GLY A 43 4.69 -13.34 -21.89
CA GLY A 43 6.10 -13.24 -22.28
C GLY A 43 7.03 -12.73 -21.18
N GLY A 44 6.54 -12.52 -19.96
CA GLY A 44 7.27 -11.90 -18.86
C GLY A 44 8.27 -12.84 -18.16
N LEU A 45 9.20 -12.23 -17.43
CA LEU A 45 10.11 -12.94 -16.52
C LEU A 45 9.53 -12.98 -15.11
N SER A 46 9.82 -14.04 -14.37
CA SER A 46 9.41 -14.21 -12.98
C SER A 46 10.41 -15.06 -12.20
N THR A 47 10.30 -15.04 -10.88
CA THR A 47 11.14 -15.86 -10.00
C THR A 47 10.29 -16.53 -8.92
N VAL A 48 10.84 -17.58 -8.30
CA VAL A 48 10.17 -18.27 -7.20
C VAL A 48 10.46 -17.59 -5.87
N PRO A 49 9.50 -17.52 -4.93
CA PRO A 49 8.14 -18.07 -5.03
C PRO A 49 7.23 -17.26 -5.95
N LEU A 50 6.65 -17.91 -6.95
CA LEU A 50 5.75 -17.27 -7.91
C LEU A 50 4.37 -17.13 -7.28
N ARG A 51 3.82 -15.92 -7.24
CA ARG A 51 2.44 -15.67 -6.79
C ARG A 51 1.60 -15.20 -7.96
N PHE A 52 0.46 -15.82 -8.20
CA PHE A 52 -0.46 -15.34 -9.22
C PHE A 52 -1.34 -14.22 -8.66
N LYS A 53 -1.57 -13.18 -9.45
CA LYS A 53 -2.57 -12.13 -9.19
C LYS A 53 -3.59 -12.12 -10.34
N PHE A 54 -4.85 -11.87 -10.02
CA PHE A 54 -5.96 -11.93 -10.96
C PHE A 54 -6.88 -10.73 -10.79
N THR A 55 -7.49 -10.32 -11.90
CA THR A 55 -8.57 -9.36 -11.90
C THR A 55 -9.85 -10.09 -12.28
N MET A 56 -10.84 -9.97 -11.40
CA MET A 56 -12.22 -10.39 -11.64
C MET A 56 -13.02 -9.12 -11.93
N LEU A 57 -13.35 -8.88 -13.19
CA LEU A 57 -14.12 -7.72 -13.61
C LEU A 57 -15.57 -7.93 -13.19
N ASN A 58 -16.04 -7.09 -12.28
CA ASN A 58 -17.41 -7.11 -11.78
C ASN A 58 -18.30 -6.28 -12.72
N ASN A 59 -19.49 -6.77 -13.06
CA ASN A 59 -20.47 -6.07 -13.90
C ASN A 59 -21.30 -5.00 -13.15
N GLY A 60 -20.85 -4.57 -11.97
CA GLY A 60 -21.60 -3.68 -11.06
C GLY A 60 -22.46 -4.42 -10.04
N SER A 61 -22.31 -5.75 -9.93
CA SER A 61 -22.96 -6.56 -8.90
C SER A 61 -22.44 -6.26 -7.50
N SER A 62 -23.27 -6.46 -6.48
CA SER A 62 -22.85 -6.29 -5.09
C SER A 62 -21.83 -7.38 -4.68
N VAL A 63 -21.02 -7.08 -3.65
CA VAL A 63 -20.13 -8.07 -3.04
C VAL A 63 -20.91 -9.29 -2.54
N ASP A 64 -22.14 -9.09 -2.06
CA ASP A 64 -23.02 -10.19 -1.64
C ASP A 64 -23.44 -11.09 -2.80
N ALA A 65 -23.67 -10.52 -3.99
CA ALA A 65 -24.00 -11.30 -5.18
C ALA A 65 -22.79 -12.14 -5.67
N LEU A 66 -21.59 -11.54 -5.68
CA LEU A 66 -20.35 -12.28 -5.96
C LEU A 66 -20.15 -13.43 -4.97
N LYS A 67 -20.39 -13.19 -3.68
CA LYS A 67 -20.27 -14.20 -2.63
C LYS A 67 -21.32 -15.29 -2.75
N ALA A 68 -22.55 -14.95 -3.08
CA ALA A 68 -23.61 -15.94 -3.28
C ALA A 68 -23.32 -16.87 -4.46
N ARG A 69 -22.66 -16.35 -5.51
CA ARG A 69 -22.34 -17.14 -6.72
C ARG A 69 -21.03 -17.94 -6.60
N TYR A 70 -19.97 -17.32 -6.10
CA TYR A 70 -18.60 -17.85 -6.15
C TYR A 70 -18.00 -18.15 -4.78
N GLY A 71 -18.74 -17.94 -3.68
CA GLY A 71 -18.22 -18.00 -2.31
C GLY A 71 -17.62 -19.36 -1.92
N ASP A 72 -18.14 -20.45 -2.48
CA ASP A 72 -17.71 -21.83 -2.20
C ASP A 72 -16.87 -22.43 -3.36
N MET A 73 -16.56 -21.64 -4.38
CA MET A 73 -15.76 -22.05 -5.53
C MET A 73 -14.25 -21.78 -5.31
N PHE A 74 -13.43 -22.35 -6.17
CA PHE A 74 -11.96 -22.21 -6.15
C PHE A 74 -11.46 -21.51 -7.41
N ILE A 75 -10.42 -20.69 -7.30
CA ILE A 75 -9.60 -20.28 -8.44
C ILE A 75 -8.47 -21.30 -8.54
N CYS A 76 -8.32 -21.89 -9.72
CA CYS A 76 -7.24 -22.82 -10.03
C CYS A 76 -6.33 -22.23 -11.09
N VAL A 77 -5.01 -22.43 -10.93
CA VAL A 77 -4.03 -22.19 -11.98
C VAL A 77 -3.41 -23.51 -12.36
N GLU A 78 -3.57 -23.86 -13.63
CA GLU A 78 -2.96 -24.99 -14.28
C GLU A 78 -1.70 -24.50 -15.02
N LEU A 79 -0.54 -25.06 -14.64
CA LEU A 79 0.70 -24.96 -15.40
C LEU A 79 0.80 -26.19 -16.31
N GLU A 80 0.74 -25.97 -17.62
CA GLU A 80 0.64 -27.04 -18.62
C GLU A 80 1.74 -28.10 -18.45
N GLY A 81 1.33 -29.34 -18.18
CA GLY A 81 2.26 -30.47 -18.01
C GLY A 81 3.09 -30.47 -16.72
N VAL A 82 2.83 -29.55 -15.78
CA VAL A 82 3.61 -29.41 -14.55
C VAL A 82 2.78 -29.68 -13.31
N SER A 83 1.83 -28.79 -12.98
CA SER A 83 1.02 -28.91 -11.77
C SER A 83 -0.18 -27.97 -11.84
N THR A 84 -1.21 -28.26 -11.05
CA THR A 84 -2.33 -27.36 -10.82
C THR A 84 -2.39 -27.00 -9.34
N ASN A 85 -2.61 -25.72 -9.03
CA ASN A 85 -2.81 -25.26 -7.67
C ASN A 85 -4.12 -24.47 -7.58
N CYS A 86 -4.91 -24.73 -6.55
CA CYS A 86 -6.22 -24.13 -6.35
C CYS A 86 -6.31 -23.43 -4.98
N SER A 87 -7.02 -22.31 -4.94
CA SER A 87 -7.27 -21.54 -3.71
C SER A 87 -8.72 -21.07 -3.72
N PRO A 88 -9.41 -20.98 -2.58
CA PRO A 88 -10.77 -20.43 -2.54
C PRO A 88 -10.84 -19.07 -3.23
N VAL A 89 -11.90 -18.81 -4.01
CA VAL A 89 -12.06 -17.54 -4.76
C VAL A 89 -11.93 -16.33 -3.82
N MET A 90 -12.55 -16.43 -2.65
CA MET A 90 -12.51 -15.39 -1.64
C MET A 90 -11.18 -15.39 -0.88
N GLY A 91 -10.29 -14.46 -1.25
CA GLY A 91 -8.97 -14.33 -0.65
C GLY A 91 -7.93 -15.29 -1.23
N ALA A 92 -8.09 -15.67 -2.50
CA ALA A 92 -7.19 -16.56 -3.22
C ALA A 92 -5.72 -16.16 -3.05
N LYS A 93 -4.90 -17.08 -2.53
CA LYS A 93 -3.44 -16.93 -2.40
C LYS A 93 -2.77 -18.09 -3.13
N LEU A 94 -2.65 -17.95 -4.44
CA LEU A 94 -2.01 -18.95 -5.29
C LEU A 94 -0.51 -18.70 -5.38
N ARG A 95 0.27 -19.65 -4.86
CA ARG A 95 1.73 -19.57 -4.78
C ARG A 95 2.36 -20.89 -5.22
N PHE A 96 3.36 -20.81 -6.09
CA PHE A 96 4.23 -21.91 -6.47
C PHE A 96 5.59 -21.67 -5.82
N GLN A 97 5.98 -22.55 -4.90
CA GLN A 97 7.20 -22.39 -4.10
C GLN A 97 8.45 -22.81 -4.87
N GLU A 98 8.32 -23.88 -5.67
CA GLU A 98 9.42 -24.51 -6.37
C GLU A 98 8.98 -24.73 -7.82
N LEU A 99 9.69 -24.08 -8.75
CA LEU A 99 9.58 -24.25 -10.19
C LEU A 99 11.00 -24.21 -10.73
N ALA A 100 11.34 -25.12 -11.62
CA ALA A 100 12.63 -25.10 -12.30
C ALA A 100 12.73 -23.88 -13.23
N GLU A 101 13.93 -23.41 -13.51
CA GLU A 101 14.13 -22.39 -14.54
C GLU A 101 13.67 -22.90 -15.90
N GLY A 102 12.99 -22.06 -16.68
CA GLY A 102 12.41 -22.45 -17.96
C GLY A 102 11.12 -21.71 -18.29
N SER A 103 10.53 -22.06 -19.43
CA SER A 103 9.27 -21.46 -19.92
C SER A 103 8.07 -22.28 -19.50
N TYR A 104 7.01 -21.58 -19.11
CA TYR A 104 5.76 -22.15 -18.61
C TYR A 104 4.57 -21.51 -19.33
N VAL A 105 3.51 -22.29 -19.49
CA VAL A 105 2.20 -21.81 -19.94
C VAL A 105 1.22 -22.01 -18.79
N ALA A 106 0.57 -20.93 -18.37
CA ALA A 106 -0.46 -20.95 -17.34
C ALA A 106 -1.84 -20.70 -17.94
N ARG A 107 -2.84 -21.40 -17.40
CA ARG A 107 -4.26 -21.09 -17.57
C ARG A 107 -4.92 -21.03 -16.21
N ALA A 108 -5.74 -20.01 -15.99
CA ALA A 108 -6.56 -19.92 -14.78
C ALA A 108 -8.02 -20.20 -15.10
N TYR A 109 -8.72 -20.80 -14.14
CA TYR A 109 -10.16 -21.04 -14.22
C TYR A 109 -10.79 -21.02 -12.83
N ILE A 110 -12.09 -20.75 -12.78
CA ILE A 110 -12.91 -20.91 -11.57
C ILE A 110 -13.45 -22.34 -11.59
N TRP A 111 -13.38 -23.04 -10.46
CA TRP A 111 -13.79 -24.44 -10.34
C TRP A 111 -14.83 -24.58 -9.25
N ASP A 112 -15.94 -25.23 -9.61
CA ASP A 112 -16.93 -25.71 -8.66
C ASP A 112 -16.60 -27.15 -8.30
N ALA A 113 -16.19 -27.39 -7.06
CA ALA A 113 -15.82 -28.71 -6.57
C ALA A 113 -17.02 -29.63 -6.35
N GLU A 114 -18.24 -29.08 -6.16
CA GLU A 114 -19.45 -29.89 -5.98
C GLU A 114 -19.99 -30.39 -7.32
N MET A 115 -19.94 -29.54 -8.34
CA MET A 115 -20.41 -29.87 -9.69
C MET A 115 -19.32 -30.49 -10.59
N ASP A 116 -18.06 -30.44 -10.16
CA ASP A 116 -16.88 -30.83 -10.93
C ASP A 116 -16.79 -30.13 -12.30
N GLU A 117 -17.10 -28.83 -12.32
CA GLU A 117 -17.20 -28.04 -13.56
C GLU A 117 -16.26 -26.82 -13.55
N ARG A 118 -15.63 -26.56 -14.70
CA ARG A 118 -14.78 -25.39 -14.93
C ARG A 118 -15.62 -24.23 -15.46
N TYR A 119 -15.56 -23.11 -14.76
CA TYR A 119 -16.18 -21.84 -15.09
C TYR A 119 -15.12 -20.80 -15.44
N ARG A 120 -15.44 -19.90 -16.38
CA ARG A 120 -14.65 -18.69 -16.70
C ARG A 120 -13.14 -19.00 -16.80
N GLU A 121 -12.71 -19.55 -17.92
CA GLU A 121 -11.28 -19.78 -18.19
C GLU A 121 -10.61 -18.54 -18.78
N THR A 122 -9.35 -18.31 -18.42
CA THR A 122 -8.51 -17.30 -19.06
C THR A 122 -7.93 -17.82 -20.36
N ASN A 123 -7.45 -16.90 -21.21
CA ASN A 123 -6.55 -17.29 -22.29
C ASN A 123 -5.25 -17.88 -21.69
N PRO A 124 -4.57 -18.82 -22.39
CA PRO A 124 -3.24 -19.26 -22.02
C PRO A 124 -2.26 -18.09 -22.00
N LEU A 125 -1.38 -18.08 -21.00
CA LEU A 125 -0.38 -17.06 -20.76
C LEU A 125 1.00 -17.72 -20.69
N SER A 126 1.96 -17.25 -21.46
CA SER A 126 3.33 -17.77 -21.44
C SER A 126 4.23 -16.88 -20.57
N PHE A 127 5.15 -17.46 -19.80
CA PHE A 127 6.14 -16.72 -19.02
C PHE A 127 7.36 -17.59 -18.75
N SER A 128 8.45 -16.99 -18.27
CA SER A 128 9.68 -17.73 -17.92
C SER A 128 10.08 -17.53 -16.46
N ILE A 129 10.47 -18.62 -15.80
CA ILE A 129 11.10 -18.61 -14.49
C ILE A 129 12.61 -18.54 -14.65
N VAL A 130 13.24 -17.59 -13.96
CA VAL A 130 14.69 -17.44 -13.85
C VAL A 130 15.10 -17.37 -12.38
N ASN A 131 16.39 -17.57 -12.10
CA ASN A 131 16.91 -17.40 -10.75
C ASN A 131 16.76 -15.94 -10.25
N ALA A 132 16.87 -15.76 -8.93
CA ALA A 132 16.65 -14.47 -8.29
C ALA A 132 17.66 -13.39 -8.72
N ALA A 133 18.90 -13.77 -9.04
CA ALA A 133 19.94 -12.82 -9.46
C ALA A 133 19.64 -12.25 -10.86
N ASP A 134 19.31 -13.11 -11.83
CA ASP A 134 18.96 -12.71 -13.19
C ASP A 134 17.66 -11.91 -13.21
N PHE A 135 16.67 -12.30 -12.40
CA PHE A 135 15.43 -11.52 -12.25
C PHE A 135 15.69 -10.13 -11.66
N GLY A 136 16.56 -10.04 -10.64
CA GLY A 136 17.01 -8.78 -10.05
C GLY A 136 17.67 -7.88 -11.09
N ALA A 137 18.72 -8.38 -11.75
CA ALA A 137 19.46 -7.65 -12.77
C ALA A 137 18.56 -7.16 -13.93
N HIS A 138 17.63 -8.00 -14.39
CA HIS A 138 16.66 -7.59 -15.42
C HIS A 138 15.76 -6.46 -14.93
N THR A 139 15.25 -6.56 -13.69
CA THR A 139 14.39 -5.51 -13.12
C THR A 139 15.18 -4.20 -12.96
N ASP A 140 16.40 -4.26 -12.45
CA ASP A 140 17.23 -3.07 -12.21
C ASP A 140 17.56 -2.36 -13.53
N GLN A 141 17.91 -3.12 -14.57
CA GLN A 141 18.11 -2.58 -15.93
C GLN A 141 16.84 -1.93 -16.49
N LEU A 142 15.67 -2.53 -16.22
CA LEU A 142 14.40 -1.99 -16.67
C LEU A 142 14.07 -0.68 -15.93
N VAL A 143 14.20 -0.66 -14.60
CA VAL A 143 14.01 0.53 -13.77
C VAL A 143 14.94 1.67 -14.23
N GLU A 144 16.22 1.37 -14.44
CA GLU A 144 17.20 2.35 -14.89
C GLU A 144 16.88 2.90 -16.27
N ARG A 145 16.45 2.04 -17.22
CA ARG A 145 15.99 2.49 -18.54
C ARG A 145 14.81 3.45 -18.43
N TYR A 146 13.78 3.09 -17.65
CA TYR A 146 12.61 3.96 -17.45
C TYR A 146 12.97 5.29 -16.77
N ARG A 147 13.95 5.27 -15.84
CA ARG A 147 14.46 6.48 -15.19
C ARG A 147 15.13 7.41 -16.19
N VAL A 148 16.02 6.87 -17.04
CA VAL A 148 16.74 7.62 -18.07
C VAL A 148 15.80 8.16 -19.14
N ASP A 149 14.89 7.33 -19.65
CA ASP A 149 13.92 7.70 -20.69
C ASP A 149 12.97 8.82 -20.24
N GLN A 150 12.67 8.89 -18.94
CA GLN A 150 11.85 9.94 -18.34
C GLN A 150 12.67 11.10 -17.74
N GLU A 151 13.99 11.09 -17.92
CA GLU A 151 14.92 12.14 -17.48
C GLU A 151 14.89 12.41 -15.95
N PHE A 152 14.59 11.40 -15.13
CA PHE A 152 14.60 11.54 -13.68
C PHE A 152 16.02 11.41 -13.09
N PRO A 153 16.35 12.08 -11.98
CA PRO A 153 17.63 11.90 -11.30
C PRO A 153 17.76 10.48 -10.69
N PRO A 154 18.99 9.99 -10.45
CA PRO A 154 19.20 8.73 -9.74
C PRO A 154 18.67 8.80 -8.31
N ASP A 155 18.14 7.68 -7.82
CA ASP A 155 17.71 7.54 -6.42
C ASP A 155 18.93 7.36 -5.53
N LEU A 156 19.35 8.46 -4.89
CA LEU A 156 20.47 8.46 -3.95
C LEU A 156 20.02 7.98 -2.57
N ASN A 157 20.89 7.25 -1.87
CA ASN A 157 20.75 7.08 -0.43
C ASN A 157 21.20 8.35 0.32
N ILE A 158 20.86 8.45 1.62
CA ILE A 158 21.12 9.66 2.41
C ILE A 158 22.61 10.02 2.52
N LEU A 159 23.51 9.02 2.51
CA LEU A 159 24.95 9.25 2.57
C LEU A 159 25.48 9.80 1.24
N GLN A 160 25.07 9.20 0.12
CA GLN A 160 25.42 9.66 -1.23
C GLN A 160 24.93 11.09 -1.46
N TRP A 161 23.68 11.39 -1.09
CA TRP A 161 23.13 12.73 -1.17
C TRP A 161 23.93 13.74 -0.32
N ALA A 162 24.26 13.38 0.93
CA ALA A 162 25.03 14.25 1.82
C ALA A 162 26.46 14.50 1.31
N GLU A 163 27.08 13.51 0.67
CA GLU A 163 28.39 13.65 0.03
C GLU A 163 28.32 14.54 -1.20
N GLN A 164 27.32 14.36 -2.05
CA GLN A 164 27.11 15.20 -3.24
C GLN A 164 26.90 16.67 -2.83
N LEU A 165 26.05 16.95 -1.84
CA LEU A 165 25.81 18.32 -1.38
C LEU A 165 27.09 18.97 -0.82
N LYS A 166 27.93 18.20 -0.11
CA LYS A 166 29.24 18.69 0.37
C LYS A 166 30.17 19.03 -0.80
N GLN A 167 30.18 18.22 -1.85
CA GLN A 167 30.99 18.47 -3.05
C GLN A 167 30.52 19.72 -3.80
N GLU A 168 29.22 19.93 -3.92
CA GLU A 168 28.63 21.13 -4.54
C GLU A 168 28.87 22.40 -3.69
N SER A 169 28.99 22.26 -2.37
CA SER A 169 29.27 23.36 -1.44
C SER A 169 30.76 23.76 -1.31
N LEU A 170 31.70 23.02 -1.93
CA LEU A 170 33.13 23.38 -2.01
C LEU A 170 33.34 24.45 -3.10
N PRO A 171 33.81 25.68 -2.79
CA PRO A 171 33.78 26.78 -3.75
C PRO A 171 34.99 26.75 -4.72
N PRO A 172 34.85 27.22 -5.99
CA PRO A 172 35.90 28.04 -6.57
C PRO A 172 35.87 29.38 -5.81
N GLN A 173 37.00 29.73 -5.19
CA GLN A 173 37.14 30.86 -4.28
C GLN A 173 36.45 32.14 -4.78
N THR A 174 35.39 32.58 -4.10
CA THR A 174 35.12 34.00 -3.85
C THR A 174 34.26 34.12 -2.58
N LYS A 175 34.74 34.91 -1.63
CA LYS A 175 34.03 35.24 -0.39
C LYS A 175 32.77 36.04 -0.74
N SER A 176 31.61 35.55 -0.33
CA SER A 176 30.42 36.37 -0.16
C SER A 176 29.77 36.03 1.18
N THR A 177 29.63 37.07 1.99
CA THR A 177 29.07 37.13 3.33
C THR A 177 27.64 36.60 3.41
N CYS A 178 27.35 35.78 4.43
CA CYS A 178 25.98 35.44 4.83
C CYS A 178 25.23 36.70 5.29
N PRO A 179 24.03 37.01 4.76
CA PRO A 179 23.12 37.92 5.43
C PRO A 179 22.47 37.17 6.59
N SER A 180 22.84 37.54 7.81
CA SER A 180 22.02 37.30 8.99
C SER A 180 20.71 38.05 8.83
N GLY A 181 19.62 37.32 8.65
CA GLY A 181 18.28 37.88 8.54
C GLY A 181 17.27 36.88 9.08
N ILE A 182 16.94 37.05 10.37
CA ILE A 182 15.74 36.47 10.97
C ILE A 182 14.55 37.09 10.24
N ALA A 183 14.04 36.38 9.23
CA ALA A 183 12.71 36.63 8.71
C ALA A 183 11.74 35.88 9.62
N ASN A 184 11.28 36.60 10.63
CA ASN A 184 10.13 36.25 11.44
C ASN A 184 8.91 36.32 10.51
N ASP A 185 8.63 35.24 9.76
CA ASP A 185 7.42 35.14 8.94
C ASP A 185 6.22 34.94 9.86
N SER A 186 5.80 36.06 10.44
CA SER A 186 4.60 36.25 11.23
C SER A 186 3.37 36.23 10.34
N ARG A 187 3.23 35.15 9.57
CA ARG A 187 1.97 34.70 8.99
C ARG A 187 1.89 33.20 9.23
N SER A 188 1.22 32.85 10.32
CA SER A 188 0.38 31.66 10.38
C SER A 188 -0.53 31.69 9.15
N ASN A 189 -0.02 31.25 7.99
CA ASN A 189 -0.89 30.84 6.90
C ASN A 189 -1.75 29.73 7.48
N ASP A 190 -3.06 29.93 7.53
CA ASP A 190 -4.02 28.96 8.08
C ASP A 190 -3.82 27.60 7.40
N VAL A 191 -3.04 26.72 8.04
CA VAL A 191 -2.77 25.38 7.53
C VAL A 191 -4.04 24.57 7.71
N PHE A 192 -4.81 24.42 6.64
CA PHE A 192 -6.06 23.68 6.64
C PHE A 192 -5.83 22.17 6.89
N LEU A 193 -4.80 21.60 6.26
CA LEU A 193 -4.47 20.18 6.33
C LEU A 193 -2.98 19.98 6.64
N VAL A 194 -2.69 19.17 7.64
CA VAL A 194 -1.32 18.65 7.89
C VAL A 194 -1.26 17.20 7.44
N ILE A 195 -0.30 16.84 6.60
CA ILE A 195 -0.05 15.46 6.16
C ILE A 195 1.23 14.97 6.84
N GLY A 196 1.08 13.96 7.68
CA GLY A 196 2.17 13.22 8.30
C GLY A 196 2.50 11.96 7.51
N VAL A 197 3.68 11.92 6.88
CA VAL A 197 4.17 10.77 6.11
C VAL A 197 5.08 9.90 6.98
N LYS A 198 4.65 8.68 7.31
CA LYS A 198 5.45 7.69 8.02
C LYS A 198 6.60 7.25 7.11
N SER A 199 7.84 7.45 7.55
CA SER A 199 9.02 7.10 6.76
C SER A 199 10.14 6.58 7.64
N ALA A 200 10.87 5.56 7.17
CA ALA A 200 12.09 5.10 7.81
C ALA A 200 13.24 6.06 7.49
N VAL A 201 13.88 6.62 8.52
CA VAL A 201 14.83 7.73 8.33
C VAL A 201 16.03 7.32 7.46
N VAL A 202 16.58 6.12 7.71
CA VAL A 202 17.83 5.68 7.09
C VAL A 202 17.61 5.14 5.66
N THR A 203 16.61 4.27 5.48
CA THR A 203 16.44 3.50 4.24
C THR A 203 15.58 4.22 3.19
N ASN A 204 14.67 5.10 3.59
CA ASN A 204 13.64 5.63 2.70
C ASN A 204 13.89 7.08 2.24
N PHE A 205 15.15 7.53 2.24
CA PHE A 205 15.51 8.87 1.77
C PHE A 205 15.04 9.14 0.33
N ALA A 206 15.22 8.20 -0.60
CA ALA A 206 14.78 8.34 -1.98
C ALA A 206 13.26 8.51 -2.11
N ARG A 207 12.47 7.81 -1.28
CA ARG A 207 11.01 7.99 -1.20
C ARG A 207 10.65 9.40 -0.75
N ARG A 208 11.31 9.89 0.31
CA ARG A 208 11.10 11.26 0.79
C ARG A 208 11.43 12.29 -0.30
N GLN A 209 12.51 12.10 -1.06
CA GLN A 209 12.85 12.97 -2.18
C GLN A 209 11.79 12.93 -3.29
N ALA A 210 11.38 11.74 -3.72
CA ALA A 210 10.31 11.62 -4.72
C ALA A 210 9.02 12.31 -4.27
N ILE A 211 8.64 12.20 -2.99
CA ILE A 211 7.47 12.90 -2.43
C ILE A 211 7.66 14.43 -2.45
N ARG A 212 8.82 14.93 -1.99
CA ARG A 212 9.17 16.37 -2.00
C ARG A 212 9.12 16.97 -3.41
N GLU A 213 9.63 16.23 -4.38
CA GLU A 213 9.68 16.63 -5.80
C GLU A 213 8.31 16.59 -6.48
N THR A 214 7.34 15.88 -5.89
CA THR A 214 6.05 15.60 -6.53
C THR A 214 4.88 16.17 -5.73
N TRP A 215 4.04 15.31 -5.14
CA TRP A 215 2.75 15.69 -4.57
C TRP A 215 2.84 16.47 -3.27
N ALA A 216 3.99 16.49 -2.59
CA ALA A 216 4.21 17.41 -1.48
C ALA A 216 4.59 18.82 -1.95
N SER A 217 4.96 18.99 -3.22
CA SER A 217 5.30 20.30 -3.76
C SER A 217 4.01 21.11 -4.01
N LYS A 218 3.89 22.27 -3.35
CA LYS A 218 3.01 23.38 -3.75
C LYS A 218 1.49 23.21 -3.58
N ALA A 219 1.02 22.57 -2.51
CA ALA A 219 -0.39 22.65 -2.11
C ALA A 219 -0.65 23.81 -1.14
N ALA A 220 -1.49 24.77 -1.53
CA ALA A 220 -1.86 25.90 -0.67
C ALA A 220 -2.60 25.40 0.59
N GLN A 221 -2.27 25.97 1.76
CA GLN A 221 -2.86 25.59 3.05
C GLN A 221 -2.60 24.13 3.47
N VAL A 222 -1.64 23.45 2.84
CA VAL A 222 -1.22 22.09 3.22
C VAL A 222 0.22 22.12 3.72
N LYS A 223 0.50 21.39 4.79
CA LYS A 223 1.87 21.17 5.29
C LYS A 223 2.16 19.68 5.32
N VAL A 224 3.18 19.24 4.59
CA VAL A 224 3.65 17.84 4.58
C VAL A 224 4.88 17.72 5.48
N LEU A 225 4.90 16.71 6.35
CA LEU A 225 5.97 16.43 7.30
C LEU A 225 6.28 14.93 7.31
N PHE A 226 7.56 14.57 7.41
CA PHE A 226 8.00 13.19 7.50
C PHE A 226 8.18 12.78 8.97
N LEU A 227 7.57 11.66 9.36
CA LEU A 227 7.61 11.09 10.71
C LEU A 227 8.72 10.05 10.78
N GLY A 228 9.92 10.52 11.12
CA GLY A 228 11.10 9.69 11.27
C GLY A 228 11.18 8.96 12.62
N CYS A 229 10.81 9.63 13.72
CA CYS A 229 11.22 9.24 15.08
C CYS A 229 12.76 9.20 15.22
N THR A 230 13.26 8.83 16.40
CA THR A 230 14.69 8.63 16.60
C THR A 230 15.13 7.32 15.93
N PRO A 231 16.04 7.34 14.94
CA PRO A 231 16.48 6.13 14.27
C PRO A 231 17.31 5.25 15.20
N ASN A 232 17.06 3.94 15.22
CA ASN A 232 17.93 2.99 15.90
C ASN A 232 19.13 2.65 15.01
N LEU A 233 20.29 3.24 15.32
CA LEU A 233 21.55 3.01 14.62
C LEU A 233 22.44 1.95 15.28
N GLU A 234 21.98 1.29 16.35
CA GLU A 234 22.79 0.30 17.08
C GLU A 234 23.13 -0.93 16.23
N SER A 235 22.27 -1.24 15.25
CA SER A 235 22.50 -2.32 14.29
C SER A 235 23.69 -2.06 13.34
N ILE A 236 24.22 -0.84 13.29
CA ILE A 236 25.35 -0.45 12.45
C ILE A 236 26.67 -0.70 13.21
N PRO A 237 27.46 -1.73 12.86
CA PRO A 237 28.62 -2.13 13.66
C PRO A 237 29.73 -1.07 13.68
N SER A 238 29.91 -0.38 12.55
CA SER A 238 30.92 0.65 12.36
C SER A 238 30.53 1.94 13.07
N HIS A 239 31.31 2.35 14.08
CA HIS A 239 31.12 3.64 14.73
C HIS A 239 31.26 4.82 13.76
N ARG A 240 32.17 4.71 12.79
CA ARG A 240 32.36 5.72 11.76
C ARG A 240 31.11 5.89 10.90
N ASP A 241 30.48 4.80 10.48
CA ASP A 241 29.30 4.88 9.62
C ASP A 241 28.06 5.35 10.38
N ARG A 242 27.94 5.03 11.67
CA ARG A 242 26.94 5.64 12.57
C ARG A 242 27.06 7.17 12.57
N LEU A 243 28.26 7.70 12.82
CA LEU A 243 28.50 9.15 12.82
C LEU A 243 28.22 9.80 11.46
N ARG A 244 28.52 9.11 10.36
CA ARG A 244 28.21 9.60 9.00
C ARG A 244 26.71 9.68 8.77
N LEU A 245 25.95 8.66 9.18
CA LEU A 245 24.50 8.63 9.08
C LEU A 245 23.86 9.72 9.94
N GLU A 246 24.26 9.86 11.21
CA GLU A 246 23.80 10.93 12.10
C GLU A 246 24.01 12.31 11.46
N ALA A 247 25.21 12.57 10.94
CA ALA A 247 25.52 13.83 10.29
C ALA A 247 24.70 14.06 9.00
N ALA A 248 24.42 13.00 8.23
CA ALA A 248 23.61 13.09 7.02
C ALA A 248 22.12 13.34 7.32
N ILE A 249 21.60 12.75 8.41
CA ILE A 249 20.24 12.97 8.89
C ILE A 249 20.06 14.41 9.37
N GLU A 250 21.00 14.91 10.18
CA GLU A 250 20.95 16.31 10.63
C GLU A 250 21.09 17.29 9.45
N LEU A 251 21.87 16.93 8.43
CA LEU A 251 21.95 17.71 7.19
C LEU A 251 20.61 17.71 6.43
N GLU A 252 19.93 16.57 6.31
CA GLU A 252 18.59 16.50 5.70
C GLU A 252 17.61 17.39 6.45
N LYS A 253 17.58 17.30 7.78
CA LYS A 253 16.73 18.14 8.63
C LYS A 253 17.01 19.63 8.40
N ALA A 254 18.28 20.01 8.36
CA ALA A 254 18.69 21.41 8.16
C ALA A 254 18.32 21.94 6.76
N VAL A 255 18.41 21.10 5.72
CA VAL A 255 18.13 21.49 4.33
C VAL A 255 16.63 21.62 4.08
N TYR A 256 15.82 20.67 4.54
CA TYR A 256 14.41 20.61 4.17
C TYR A 256 13.45 21.10 5.27
N GLY A 257 13.83 21.00 6.56
CA GLY A 257 13.01 21.45 7.68
C GLY A 257 11.68 20.70 7.85
N ASP A 258 11.51 19.56 7.19
CA ASP A 258 10.25 18.79 7.13
C ASP A 258 10.33 17.40 7.78
N LEU A 259 11.53 16.96 8.20
CA LEU A 259 11.77 15.67 8.83
C LEU A 259 11.77 15.80 10.36
N LEU A 260 10.79 15.17 11.01
CA LEU A 260 10.67 15.10 12.47
C LEU A 260 11.32 13.81 12.99
N THR A 261 12.34 13.96 13.83
CA THR A 261 13.04 12.86 14.49
C THR A 261 12.90 12.98 16.01
N GLY A 262 13.87 13.61 16.68
CA GLY A 262 13.87 13.81 18.14
C GLY A 262 12.74 14.72 18.64
N GLU A 263 12.07 15.45 17.76
CA GLU A 263 10.85 16.19 18.06
C GLU A 263 9.67 15.25 18.38
N LEU A 264 9.74 14.01 17.90
CA LEU A 264 8.80 12.96 18.23
C LEU A 264 9.41 12.07 19.31
N GLU A 265 8.76 11.99 20.47
CA GLU A 265 9.16 11.14 21.60
C GLU A 265 8.93 9.63 21.29
N CYS A 266 9.60 9.11 20.27
CA CYS A 266 9.47 7.73 19.79
C CYS A 266 10.77 7.21 19.14
N GLU A 267 10.84 5.89 19.03
CA GLU A 267 11.90 5.17 18.31
C GLU A 267 11.39 4.71 16.94
N ASP A 268 12.26 4.74 15.92
CA ASP A 268 11.93 4.28 14.58
C ASP A 268 11.91 2.73 14.53
N SER A 269 10.72 2.16 14.72
CA SER A 269 10.49 0.72 14.62
C SER A 269 9.09 0.44 14.10
N HIS A 270 8.97 -0.60 13.26
CA HIS A 270 7.67 -1.07 12.78
C HIS A 270 6.74 -1.46 13.94
N SER A 271 7.28 -2.00 15.03
CA SER A 271 6.50 -2.39 16.22
C SER A 271 5.95 -1.18 17.00
N PHE A 272 6.38 0.04 16.67
CA PHE A 272 5.99 1.28 17.34
C PHE A 272 5.32 2.31 16.41
N LEU A 273 4.76 1.88 15.27
CA LEU A 273 4.11 2.81 14.34
C LEU A 273 2.92 3.55 14.98
N ALA A 274 2.13 2.88 15.83
CA ALA A 274 1.00 3.51 16.52
C ALA A 274 1.47 4.65 17.45
N GLU A 275 2.58 4.44 18.15
CA GLU A 275 3.25 5.42 19.01
C GLU A 275 3.85 6.55 18.18
N LYS A 276 4.48 6.25 17.04
CA LYS A 276 4.95 7.26 16.06
C LYS A 276 3.81 8.18 15.63
N VAL A 277 2.66 7.63 15.27
CA VAL A 277 1.45 8.40 14.92
C VAL A 277 0.97 9.22 16.12
N ALA A 278 0.80 8.61 17.30
CA ALA A 278 0.32 9.32 18.50
C ALA A 278 1.24 10.47 18.92
N SER A 279 2.56 10.30 18.83
CA SER A 279 3.56 11.34 19.10
C SER A 279 3.45 12.49 18.09
N PHE A 280 3.29 12.20 16.80
CA PHE A 280 3.06 13.21 15.78
C PHE A 280 1.74 13.98 15.99
N LEU A 281 0.65 13.29 16.31
CA LEU A 281 -0.62 13.95 16.64
C LEU A 281 -0.46 14.88 17.86
N GLY A 282 0.35 14.48 18.85
CA GLY A 282 0.74 15.34 19.98
C GLY A 282 1.49 16.59 19.54
N TRP A 283 2.48 16.43 18.67
CA TRP A 283 3.26 17.53 18.10
C TRP A 283 2.39 18.51 17.30
N VAL A 284 1.48 18.01 16.45
CA VAL A 284 0.54 18.86 15.68
C VAL A 284 -0.36 19.68 16.60
N VAL A 285 -0.83 19.12 17.71
CA VAL A 285 -1.64 19.87 18.69
C VAL A 285 -0.85 21.01 19.34
N ALA A 286 0.44 20.81 19.56
CA ALA A 286 1.32 21.83 20.15
C ALA A 286 1.70 22.92 19.14
N GLU A 287 2.13 22.52 17.94
CA GLU A 287 2.77 23.42 16.96
C GLU A 287 1.79 23.99 15.92
N LEU A 288 0.72 23.27 15.59
CA LEU A 288 -0.25 23.65 14.56
C LEU A 288 -1.70 23.58 15.08
N PRO A 289 -2.03 24.24 16.20
CA PRO A 289 -3.31 24.06 16.90
C PRO A 289 -4.54 24.52 16.10
N GLN A 290 -4.37 25.35 15.06
CA GLN A 290 -5.44 25.90 14.22
C GLN A 290 -5.78 25.03 13.02
N THR A 291 -5.03 23.95 12.77
CA THR A 291 -5.34 23.07 11.65
C THR A 291 -6.70 22.39 11.82
N GLN A 292 -7.39 22.12 10.71
CA GLN A 292 -8.71 21.50 10.74
C GLN A 292 -8.62 19.98 10.62
N PHE A 293 -7.65 19.51 9.84
CA PHE A 293 -7.49 18.10 9.50
C PHE A 293 -6.04 17.66 9.58
N VAL A 294 -5.85 16.41 9.99
CA VAL A 294 -4.55 15.73 9.94
C VAL A 294 -4.72 14.45 9.15
N MET A 295 -3.92 14.28 8.10
CA MET A 295 -3.81 13.05 7.34
C MET A 295 -2.55 12.31 7.77
N ILE A 296 -2.66 11.00 7.96
CA ILE A 296 -1.51 10.10 8.11
C ILE A 296 -1.38 9.30 6.81
N ALA A 297 -0.16 9.17 6.31
CA ALA A 297 0.15 8.50 5.04
C ALA A 297 1.42 7.65 5.14
N ASP A 298 1.50 6.59 4.37
CA ASP A 298 2.75 5.86 4.11
C ASP A 298 3.64 6.62 3.10
N ASP A 299 4.94 6.30 3.03
CA ASP A 299 5.90 6.97 2.13
C ASP A 299 6.04 6.31 0.74
N ASP A 300 5.20 5.31 0.43
CA ASP A 300 5.09 4.64 -0.87
C ASP A 300 3.75 4.86 -1.53
N ILE A 301 3.21 6.06 -1.36
CA ILE A 301 1.97 6.46 -2.01
C ILE A 301 2.16 7.67 -2.92
N TYR A 302 1.27 7.75 -3.90
CA TYR A 302 1.01 8.97 -4.64
C TYR A 302 -0.38 9.48 -4.28
N VAL A 303 -0.49 10.77 -3.95
CA VAL A 303 -1.76 11.37 -3.52
C VAL A 303 -2.07 12.63 -4.34
N ARG A 304 -3.30 12.75 -4.83
CA ARG A 304 -3.80 13.97 -5.47
C ARG A 304 -4.29 14.96 -4.41
N VAL A 305 -3.36 15.57 -3.67
CA VAL A 305 -3.61 16.42 -2.48
C VAL A 305 -4.68 17.50 -2.70
N ASN A 306 -4.69 18.17 -3.86
CA ASN A 306 -5.69 19.21 -4.17
C ASN A 306 -7.13 18.68 -4.16
N PHE A 307 -7.34 17.42 -4.55
CA PHE A 307 -8.65 16.78 -4.53
C PHE A 307 -9.06 16.42 -3.10
N ILE A 308 -8.12 15.94 -2.26
CA ILE A 308 -8.37 15.73 -0.82
C ILE A 308 -8.84 17.03 -0.17
N VAL A 309 -8.09 18.12 -0.38
CA VAL A 309 -8.44 19.43 0.20
C VAL A 309 -9.83 19.86 -0.26
N LYS A 310 -10.12 19.76 -1.56
CA LYS A 310 -11.45 20.07 -2.11
C LYS A 310 -12.54 19.25 -1.43
N ASP A 311 -12.37 17.94 -1.31
CA ASP A 311 -13.37 17.07 -0.71
C ASP A 311 -13.57 17.41 0.77
N LEU A 312 -12.48 17.56 1.54
CA LEU A 312 -12.53 17.95 2.95
C LEU A 312 -13.20 19.31 3.18
N THR A 313 -13.08 20.27 2.26
CA THR A 313 -13.79 21.57 2.38
C THR A 313 -15.31 21.45 2.23
N THR A 314 -15.81 20.36 1.65
CA THR A 314 -17.24 20.13 1.45
C THR A 314 -17.87 19.24 2.53
N VAL A 315 -17.07 18.50 3.29
CA VAL A 315 -17.56 17.59 4.34
C VAL A 315 -18.05 18.42 5.53
N MET A 316 -19.31 18.27 5.94
CA MET A 316 -19.86 18.91 7.13
C MET A 316 -20.56 17.87 8.03
N PRO A 317 -20.36 17.89 9.37
CA PRO A 317 -19.55 18.82 10.16
C PRO A 317 -18.05 18.48 10.16
N HIS A 318 -17.16 19.48 10.31
CA HIS A 318 -15.69 19.32 10.41
C HIS A 318 -15.23 18.74 11.78
N LYS A 319 -16.01 17.84 12.38
CA LYS A 319 -15.74 17.28 13.71
C LYS A 319 -16.11 15.80 13.72
N ARG A 320 -15.45 15.04 14.59
CA ARG A 320 -15.69 13.59 14.76
C ARG A 320 -15.54 12.83 13.45
N LEU A 321 -14.61 13.27 12.60
CA LEU A 321 -14.30 12.66 11.32
C LEU A 321 -13.09 11.75 11.48
N TYR A 322 -13.27 10.51 11.05
CA TYR A 322 -12.24 9.53 10.82
C TYR A 322 -12.53 8.93 9.45
N LEU A 323 -11.79 9.36 8.45
CA LEU A 323 -12.03 9.04 7.05
C LEU A 323 -10.89 8.17 6.53
N GLY A 324 -11.23 7.17 5.72
CA GLY A 324 -10.24 6.32 5.07
C GLY A 324 -10.90 5.16 4.35
N GLU A 325 -10.08 4.30 3.75
CA GLU A 325 -10.55 3.09 3.10
C GLU A 325 -11.05 2.09 4.15
N LEU A 326 -12.29 1.63 4.03
CA LEU A 326 -12.81 0.68 4.99
C LEU A 326 -12.22 -0.70 4.72
N ALA A 327 -11.49 -1.28 5.68
CA ALA A 327 -10.87 -2.61 5.52
C ALA A 327 -11.88 -3.69 5.05
N ASN A 328 -13.14 -3.58 5.49
CA ASN A 328 -14.19 -4.54 5.16
C ASN A 328 -14.96 -4.24 3.86
N SER A 329 -14.73 -3.12 3.17
CA SER A 329 -15.44 -2.83 1.91
C SER A 329 -14.87 -3.60 0.72
N LEU A 330 -13.61 -4.02 0.77
CA LEU A 330 -12.98 -4.82 -0.29
C LEU A 330 -12.88 -6.31 0.04
N HIS A 331 -13.13 -6.70 1.29
CA HIS A 331 -13.03 -8.10 1.73
C HIS A 331 -14.38 -8.63 2.23
N PRO A 332 -14.83 -9.79 1.72
CA PRO A 332 -16.14 -10.39 2.05
C PRO A 332 -16.25 -10.94 3.48
N ARG A 333 -15.17 -10.84 4.26
CA ARG A 333 -15.10 -11.17 5.69
C ARG A 333 -14.35 -10.04 6.40
N PRO A 334 -14.80 -9.64 7.60
CA PRO A 334 -14.02 -8.78 8.46
C PRO A 334 -12.64 -9.38 8.70
N TYR A 335 -11.61 -8.55 8.63
CA TYR A 335 -10.24 -8.99 8.89
C TYR A 335 -10.14 -9.62 10.29
N ALA A 336 -9.62 -10.84 10.32
CA ALA A 336 -9.36 -11.55 11.57
C ALA A 336 -7.93 -11.24 12.05
N PRO A 337 -7.72 -11.02 13.35
CA PRO A 337 -6.38 -10.80 13.89
C PRO A 337 -5.49 -12.02 13.64
N VAL A 338 -4.27 -11.80 13.16
CA VAL A 338 -3.32 -12.90 12.91
C VAL A 338 -2.88 -13.48 14.25
N ARG A 339 -3.16 -14.76 14.48
CA ARG A 339 -2.84 -15.46 15.75
C ARG A 339 -1.55 -16.28 15.68
N ILE A 340 -0.76 -16.10 14.63
CA ILE A 340 0.51 -16.79 14.40
C ILE A 340 1.63 -15.93 14.98
N ALA A 341 2.28 -16.37 16.05
CA ALA A 341 3.25 -15.57 16.81
C ALA A 341 4.49 -15.15 16.00
N SER A 342 4.82 -15.87 14.92
CA SER A 342 5.94 -15.54 14.04
C SER A 342 5.59 -14.52 12.95
N ASP A 343 4.32 -14.13 12.82
CA ASP A 343 3.87 -13.16 11.83
C ASP A 343 4.07 -11.73 12.35
N SER A 344 4.54 -10.82 11.50
CA SER A 344 4.75 -9.40 11.86
C SER A 344 3.47 -8.68 12.25
N TYR A 345 2.30 -9.19 11.83
CA TYR A 345 0.98 -8.69 12.20
C TYR A 345 0.34 -9.48 13.35
N TYR A 346 1.13 -10.27 14.09
CA TYR A 346 0.65 -11.03 15.23
C TYR A 346 -0.09 -10.16 16.24
N THR A 347 -1.31 -10.56 16.53
CA THR A 347 -2.16 -9.94 17.54
C THR A 347 -2.55 -11.01 18.57
N SER A 348 -2.16 -10.80 19.83
CA SER A 348 -2.47 -11.70 20.93
C SER A 348 -3.96 -11.67 21.31
N LYS A 349 -4.51 -12.80 21.77
CA LYS A 349 -5.87 -12.81 22.38
C LYS A 349 -5.94 -11.99 23.66
N LEU A 350 -4.80 -11.79 24.33
CA LEU A 350 -4.70 -10.96 25.53
C LEU A 350 -4.88 -9.47 25.20
N SER A 351 -4.25 -9.00 24.12
CA SER A 351 -4.36 -7.59 23.69
C SER A 351 -5.66 -7.32 22.94
N TYR A 352 -6.16 -8.30 22.19
CA TYR A 352 -7.39 -8.18 21.43
C TYR A 352 -8.19 -9.50 21.47
N PRO A 353 -9.18 -9.62 22.37
CA PRO A 353 -9.91 -10.87 22.58
C PRO A 353 -10.96 -11.18 21.52
N MET A 354 -11.35 -10.20 20.69
CA MET A 354 -12.37 -10.40 19.65
C MET A 354 -11.82 -11.22 18.47
N GLU A 355 -12.69 -11.99 17.82
CA GLU A 355 -12.32 -12.84 16.68
C GLU A 355 -12.20 -12.06 15.35
N GLN A 356 -12.73 -10.84 15.31
CA GLN A 356 -12.70 -9.95 14.15
C GLN A 356 -12.29 -8.56 14.59
N PHE A 357 -11.49 -7.88 13.77
CA PHE A 357 -11.21 -6.47 13.99
C PHE A 357 -12.48 -5.63 13.88
N VAL A 358 -12.53 -4.56 14.67
CA VAL A 358 -13.50 -3.47 14.47
C VAL A 358 -13.31 -2.83 13.09
N PRO A 359 -14.33 -2.18 12.50
CA PRO A 359 -14.12 -1.34 11.33
C PRO A 359 -13.00 -0.31 11.54
N TYR A 360 -12.00 -0.32 10.66
CA TYR A 360 -10.88 0.62 10.68
C TYR A 360 -10.56 1.12 9.27
N ALA A 361 -9.90 2.28 9.18
CA ALA A 361 -9.33 2.77 7.94
C ALA A 361 -8.08 1.94 7.63
N ALA A 362 -8.17 1.06 6.64
CA ALA A 362 -7.02 0.31 6.16
C ALA A 362 -6.06 1.25 5.46
N GLY A 363 -4.79 1.17 5.83
CA GLY A 363 -3.71 1.90 5.17
C GLY A 363 -3.77 1.72 3.65
N PRO A 364 -3.27 2.72 2.93
CA PRO A 364 -2.02 3.39 3.29
C PRO A 364 -2.18 4.82 3.84
N HIS A 365 -3.40 5.31 4.01
CA HIS A 365 -3.64 6.62 4.61
C HIS A 365 -5.03 6.75 5.24
N PHE A 366 -5.17 7.73 6.14
CA PHE A 366 -6.44 8.12 6.74
C PHE A 366 -6.42 9.59 7.16
N VAL A 367 -7.59 10.19 7.32
CA VAL A 367 -7.78 11.59 7.75
C VAL A 367 -8.56 11.65 9.05
N LEU A 368 -8.08 12.48 9.97
CA LEU A 368 -8.72 12.80 11.25
C LEU A 368 -9.09 14.28 11.31
N SER A 369 -10.27 14.60 11.84
CA SER A 369 -10.57 15.97 12.25
C SER A 369 -9.78 16.35 13.50
N MET A 370 -9.51 17.64 13.67
CA MET A 370 -8.64 18.13 14.75
C MET A 370 -9.16 17.83 16.17
N ASP A 371 -10.47 17.62 16.37
CA ASP A 371 -11.01 17.17 17.66
C ASP A 371 -10.63 15.71 18.00
N CYS A 372 -10.62 14.82 17.01
CA CYS A 372 -10.11 13.45 17.14
C CYS A 372 -8.60 13.45 17.47
N VAL A 373 -7.84 14.28 16.75
CA VAL A 373 -6.40 14.48 16.96
C VAL A 373 -6.12 14.94 18.40
N ARG A 374 -6.83 15.95 18.88
CA ARG A 374 -6.72 16.45 20.26
C ARG A 374 -7.09 15.40 21.30
N PHE A 375 -8.11 14.57 21.03
CA PHE A 375 -8.47 13.48 21.92
C PHE A 375 -7.31 12.48 22.07
N ILE A 376 -6.75 11.99 20.97
CA ILE A 376 -5.64 11.03 20.99
C ILE A 376 -4.42 11.67 21.67
N ALA A 377 -4.02 12.87 21.27
CA ALA A 377 -2.87 13.58 21.82
C ALA A 377 -2.92 13.74 23.35
N ARG A 378 -4.10 14.06 23.91
CA ARG A 378 -4.32 14.21 25.35
C ARG A 378 -4.29 12.89 26.11
N ASN A 379 -4.71 11.81 25.47
CA ASN A 379 -4.88 10.50 26.12
C ASN A 379 -3.78 9.50 25.75
N ARG A 380 -2.77 9.88 24.95
CA ARG A 380 -1.76 8.95 24.38
C ARG A 380 -1.09 8.02 25.39
N ARG A 381 -0.90 8.46 26.65
CA ARG A 381 -0.31 7.64 27.72
C ARG A 381 -1.26 6.57 28.31
N HIS A 382 -2.55 6.66 28.01
CA HIS A 382 -3.59 5.75 28.47
C HIS A 382 -4.17 4.88 27.33
N LEU A 383 -3.74 5.13 26.10
CA LEU A 383 -4.20 4.44 24.91
C LEU A 383 -3.18 3.35 24.55
N ALA A 384 -3.59 2.09 24.67
CA ALA A 384 -2.73 0.95 24.34
C ALA A 384 -2.73 0.67 22.82
N SER A 385 -1.56 0.37 22.25
CA SER A 385 -1.39 -0.01 20.85
C SER A 385 -1.54 -1.52 20.64
N LEU A 386 -1.90 -1.92 19.42
CA LEU A 386 -1.97 -3.31 18.99
C LEU A 386 -0.68 -3.76 18.28
N ASN A 387 0.43 -3.82 19.02
CA ASN A 387 1.73 -4.30 18.53
C ASN A 387 2.20 -3.57 17.26
N GLY A 388 2.14 -2.24 17.28
CA GLY A 388 2.55 -1.40 16.15
C GLY A 388 1.55 -1.31 14.99
N GLN A 389 0.36 -1.91 15.05
CA GLN A 389 -0.68 -1.70 14.04
C GLN A 389 -1.39 -0.36 14.30
N ASP A 390 -0.93 0.71 13.67
CA ASP A 390 -1.48 2.06 13.83
C ASP A 390 -2.93 2.16 13.35
N ASP A 391 -3.25 1.62 12.18
CA ASP A 391 -4.60 1.64 11.59
C ASP A 391 -5.68 1.10 12.54
N THR A 392 -5.45 -0.08 13.12
CA THR A 392 -6.39 -0.72 14.05
C THR A 392 -6.36 -0.07 15.44
N SER A 393 -5.20 0.41 15.90
CA SER A 393 -5.07 1.11 17.18
C SER A 393 -5.85 2.42 17.17
N ILE A 394 -5.71 3.23 16.12
CA ILE A 394 -6.43 4.50 15.95
C ILE A 394 -7.95 4.28 15.97
N ALA A 395 -8.43 3.27 15.25
CA ALA A 395 -9.85 2.91 15.26
C ALA A 395 -10.34 2.59 16.67
N LEU A 396 -9.62 1.76 17.43
CA LEU A 396 -9.99 1.41 18.80
C LEU A 396 -9.99 2.63 19.73
N TRP A 397 -9.00 3.51 19.61
CA TRP A 397 -8.93 4.72 20.42
C TRP A 397 -10.11 5.65 20.13
N LEU A 398 -10.47 5.84 18.87
CA LEU A 398 -11.59 6.69 18.47
C LEU A 398 -12.96 6.10 18.81
N LEU A 399 -13.08 4.77 18.85
CA LEU A 399 -14.31 4.11 19.31
C LEU A 399 -14.62 4.40 20.79
N THR A 400 -13.62 4.70 21.63
CA THR A 400 -13.85 5.09 23.03
C THR A 400 -14.68 6.38 23.16
N ILE A 401 -14.66 7.22 22.12
CA ILE A 401 -15.50 8.41 22.00
C ILE A 401 -16.58 8.28 20.93
N GLN A 402 -16.93 7.05 20.51
CA GLN A 402 -17.95 6.73 19.50
C GLN A 402 -17.71 7.34 18.11
N VAL A 403 -16.45 7.60 17.75
CA VAL A 403 -16.08 7.98 16.39
C VAL A 403 -15.76 6.71 15.61
N HIS A 404 -16.46 6.53 14.49
CA HIS A 404 -16.32 5.37 13.61
C HIS A 404 -15.67 5.80 12.31
N VAL A 405 -14.91 4.90 11.70
CA VAL A 405 -14.40 5.11 10.34
C VAL A 405 -15.57 5.32 9.38
N GLN A 406 -15.44 6.29 8.49
CA GLN A 406 -16.38 6.56 7.42
C GLN A 406 -15.67 6.34 6.10
N LEU A 407 -16.30 5.54 5.24
CA LEU A 407 -15.83 5.36 3.87
C LEU A 407 -16.07 6.66 3.10
N THR A 408 -15.04 7.12 2.42
CA THR A 408 -15.17 8.14 1.39
C THR A 408 -14.47 7.65 0.14
N SER A 409 -15.13 7.79 -1.02
CA SER A 409 -14.54 7.44 -2.32
C SER A 409 -13.24 8.21 -2.59
N ALA A 410 -13.08 9.37 -1.94
CA ALA A 410 -11.86 10.16 -2.00
C ALA A 410 -10.65 9.48 -1.36
N LEU A 411 -10.83 8.60 -0.38
CA LEU A 411 -9.74 7.98 0.37
C LEU A 411 -9.65 6.47 0.15
N ILE A 412 -10.27 5.95 -0.92
CA ILE A 412 -10.00 4.60 -1.39
C ILE A 412 -8.63 4.61 -2.05
N SER A 413 -7.71 3.81 -1.53
CA SER A 413 -6.39 3.66 -2.09
C SER A 413 -6.26 2.34 -2.81
N TYR A 414 -6.04 2.42 -4.11
CA TYR A 414 -5.84 1.22 -4.89
C TYR A 414 -4.45 0.66 -4.63
N ARG A 415 -4.42 -0.56 -4.06
CA ARG A 415 -3.20 -1.35 -3.90
C ARG A 415 -2.86 -1.99 -5.24
N PHE A 416 -1.99 -1.29 -5.96
CA PHE A 416 -1.27 -1.60 -7.19
C PHE A 416 -1.84 -2.40 -8.37
N ILE A 417 -2.94 -3.13 -8.31
CA ILE A 417 -3.46 -3.86 -9.48
C ILE A 417 -4.99 -4.05 -9.43
N PRO A 418 -5.70 -3.76 -10.55
CA PRO A 418 -5.20 -3.06 -11.74
C PRO A 418 -4.92 -1.58 -11.45
N CYS A 419 -3.98 -0.97 -12.17
CA CYS A 419 -3.79 0.49 -12.09
C CYS A 419 -5.01 1.18 -12.72
N GLU A 420 -5.61 2.13 -11.98
CA GLU A 420 -6.79 2.86 -12.43
C GLU A 420 -6.51 4.37 -12.55
N ASP A 421 -6.95 4.99 -13.64
CA ASP A 421 -6.62 6.39 -13.95
C ASP A 421 -7.36 7.41 -13.08
N ASN A 422 -8.54 7.06 -12.58
CA ASN A 422 -9.47 7.97 -11.90
C ASN A 422 -9.45 7.83 -10.37
N VAL A 423 -8.32 7.40 -9.82
CA VAL A 423 -8.14 7.24 -8.37
C VAL A 423 -7.51 8.48 -7.76
N LEU A 424 -7.79 8.69 -6.47
CA LEU A 424 -7.21 9.79 -5.72
C LEU A 424 -5.82 9.45 -5.17
N SER A 425 -5.59 8.18 -4.87
CA SER A 425 -4.33 7.68 -4.35
C SER A 425 -4.02 6.26 -4.81
N ILE A 426 -2.73 5.97 -4.98
CA ILE A 426 -2.19 4.63 -5.25
C ILE A 426 -1.10 4.34 -4.21
N ALA A 427 -1.06 3.10 -3.73
CA ALA A 427 -0.13 2.62 -2.70
C ALA A 427 1.01 1.77 -3.26
N ASP A 428 1.94 1.30 -2.42
CA ASP A 428 2.95 0.29 -2.76
C ASP A 428 3.88 0.69 -3.93
N LEU A 429 4.14 2.00 -4.08
CA LEU A 429 4.90 2.61 -5.19
C LEU A 429 6.41 2.71 -4.93
N SER A 430 7.21 2.49 -5.98
CA SER A 430 8.63 2.89 -6.00
C SER A 430 8.79 4.42 -6.13
N PRO A 431 9.95 5.00 -5.76
CA PRO A 431 10.21 6.43 -5.97
C PRO A 431 10.08 6.85 -7.44
N LEU A 432 10.55 6.01 -8.36
CA LEU A 432 10.38 6.19 -9.81
C LEU A 432 8.89 6.27 -10.19
N ALA A 433 8.05 5.41 -9.63
CA ALA A 433 6.61 5.40 -9.91
C ALA A 433 5.92 6.67 -9.41
N ILE A 434 6.26 7.14 -8.20
CA ILE A 434 5.76 8.40 -7.64
C ILE A 434 6.06 9.56 -8.60
N ARG A 435 7.31 9.64 -9.12
CA ARG A 435 7.70 10.64 -10.12
C ARG A 435 7.00 10.47 -11.47
N SER A 436 6.91 9.23 -11.96
CA SER A 436 6.28 8.91 -13.25
C SER A 436 4.80 9.33 -13.25
N ILE A 437 4.06 8.99 -12.19
CA ILE A 437 2.67 9.40 -12.00
C ILE A 437 2.56 10.93 -12.00
N HIS A 438 3.42 11.62 -11.24
CA HIS A 438 3.40 13.07 -11.20
C HIS A 438 3.65 13.70 -12.57
N ALA A 439 4.67 13.22 -13.27
CA ALA A 439 5.04 13.69 -14.60
C ALA A 439 3.92 13.44 -15.60
N ASN A 440 3.25 12.29 -15.55
CA ASN A 440 2.09 12.00 -16.38
C ASN A 440 1.00 13.07 -16.20
N LEU A 441 0.63 13.35 -14.95
CA LEU A 441 -0.40 14.33 -14.63
C LEU A 441 -0.01 15.76 -15.04
N LEU A 442 1.26 16.15 -14.87
CA LEU A 442 1.77 17.45 -15.33
C LEU A 442 1.71 17.61 -16.86
N HIS A 443 1.90 16.51 -17.60
CA HIS A 443 1.85 16.48 -19.07
C HIS A 443 0.47 16.13 -19.63
N ASN A 444 -0.60 16.22 -18.82
CA ASN A 444 -1.98 15.87 -19.20
C ASN A 444 -2.14 14.43 -19.77
N ARG A 445 -1.27 13.51 -19.35
CA ARG A 445 -1.44 12.07 -19.60
C ARG A 445 -2.30 11.47 -18.49
N THR A 446 -2.81 10.27 -18.73
CA THR A 446 -3.55 9.54 -17.70
C THR A 446 -2.60 9.08 -16.60
N LEU A 447 -3.12 8.84 -15.39
CA LEU A 447 -2.31 8.52 -14.21
C LEU A 447 -1.43 7.28 -14.47
N CYS A 448 -2.04 6.23 -15.04
CA CYS A 448 -1.44 4.93 -15.33
C CYS A 448 -0.72 4.88 -16.68
N HIS A 449 -0.49 6.02 -17.34
CA HIS A 449 0.26 6.05 -18.60
C HIS A 449 1.67 5.48 -18.42
N GLY A 450 2.04 4.48 -19.22
CA GLY A 450 3.34 3.81 -19.10
C GLY A 450 3.48 2.95 -17.83
N PHE A 451 2.35 2.53 -17.24
CA PHE A 451 2.36 1.62 -16.09
C PHE A 451 3.06 0.30 -16.44
N ASP A 452 4.10 -0.02 -15.68
CA ASP A 452 4.77 -1.31 -15.68
C ASP A 452 4.91 -1.77 -14.24
N ARG A 453 4.35 -2.93 -13.94
CA ARG A 453 4.30 -3.45 -12.58
C ARG A 453 5.68 -3.68 -11.99
N LEU A 454 6.63 -4.23 -12.76
CA LEU A 454 7.96 -4.57 -12.25
C LEU A 454 8.76 -3.32 -11.89
N VAL A 455 8.51 -2.23 -12.62
CA VAL A 455 9.17 -0.94 -12.44
C VAL A 455 8.50 -0.13 -11.34
N TRP A 456 7.17 -0.17 -11.28
CA TRP A 456 6.42 0.72 -10.41
C TRP A 456 6.14 0.13 -9.02
N GLU A 457 6.02 -1.19 -8.88
CA GLU A 457 5.82 -1.86 -7.57
C GLU A 457 7.09 -1.71 -6.74
N TRP A 458 6.95 -1.20 -5.51
CA TRP A 458 8.09 -1.13 -4.61
C TRP A 458 8.56 -2.54 -4.22
N LYS A 459 9.88 -2.72 -4.26
CA LYS A 459 10.54 -3.87 -3.67
C LYS A 459 11.25 -3.39 -2.40
N PRO A 460 11.07 -4.07 -1.25
CA PRO A 460 11.89 -3.77 -0.09
C PRO A 460 13.36 -3.81 -0.47
N PRO A 461 14.17 -2.81 -0.07
CA PRO A 461 15.59 -2.88 -0.30
C PRO A 461 16.14 -4.17 0.30
N GLY A 462 17.23 -4.67 -0.26
CA GLY A 462 18.05 -5.66 0.43
C GLY A 462 18.52 -5.11 1.79
N SER A 463 19.15 -5.96 2.59
CA SER A 463 19.51 -5.65 3.98
C SER A 463 20.20 -4.29 4.16
N PHE A 464 20.17 -3.72 5.37
CA PHE A 464 20.86 -2.46 5.74
C PHE A 464 22.32 -2.32 5.23
N MET A 465 22.99 -3.44 4.91
CA MET A 465 24.32 -3.45 4.29
C MET A 465 24.38 -2.71 2.93
N ASP A 466 23.29 -2.68 2.17
CA ASP A 466 23.23 -2.01 0.86
C ASP A 466 23.35 -0.48 0.95
N ILE A 467 23.17 0.10 2.15
CA ILE A 467 23.35 1.53 2.43
C ILE A 467 24.83 1.84 2.75
N LEU A 468 25.55 0.87 3.30
CA LEU A 468 26.93 1.03 3.78
C LEU A 468 27.97 0.73 2.71
N ASP A 469 27.65 -0.11 1.74
CA ASP A 469 28.55 -0.48 0.65
C ASP A 469 28.25 0.35 -0.62
N PRO A 470 29.08 1.35 -0.96
CA PRO A 470 28.93 2.14 -2.18
C PRO A 470 29.24 1.36 -3.48
N VAL A 471 29.38 0.03 -3.43
CA VAL A 471 29.90 -0.81 -4.53
C VAL A 471 28.98 -1.98 -4.91
N SER A 472 27.91 -2.30 -4.16
CA SER A 472 27.06 -3.46 -4.51
C SER A 472 26.01 -3.19 -5.60
N SER A 473 25.76 -1.93 -5.99
CA SER A 473 24.89 -1.60 -7.12
C SER A 473 25.62 -1.50 -8.47
N GLY A 474 26.89 -1.93 -8.53
CA GLY A 474 27.57 -2.23 -9.78
C GLY A 474 27.39 -3.71 -10.10
N ALA A 475 26.55 -4.03 -11.08
CA ALA A 475 26.62 -5.32 -11.76
C ALA A 475 28.08 -5.57 -12.24
N PRO A 476 28.55 -6.83 -12.30
CA PRO A 476 29.76 -7.14 -13.07
C PRO A 476 29.63 -6.72 -14.54
#